data_AF-A0A974P1R4-F1
#
_entry.id   AF-A0A974P1R4-F1
#
_cell.length_a   1.000
_cell.length_b   1.000
_cell.length_c   1.000
_cell.angle_alpha   90.00
_cell.angle_beta   90.00
_cell.angle_gamma   90.00
#
_symmetry.space_group_name_H-M   'P 1'
#
loop_
_entity.id
_entity.type
_entity.pdbx_description
1 polymer ?
#
loop_
_entity_poly.entity_id
_entity_poly.type
_entity_poly.pdbx_seq_one_letter_code
_entity_poly.pdbx_strand_id
1 'polypeptide(L)' 'MRPHLVEILKEQYQGVGHRSHLDRRFWICVTLDSDVPPQEIERLVGGSYDLVRAGLTRKQKAELDALS' A
#
# COMPACT_ATOMS: atom_id res chain seq x y z
N MET A 1 -2.93 4.75 1.80
CA MET A 1 -2.92 5.17 0.38
C MET A 1 -3.54 6.56 0.24
N ARG A 2 -3.34 7.30 -0.86
CA ARG A 2 -4.15 8.50 -1.15
C ARG A 2 -5.38 8.07 -1.98
N PRO A 3 -6.60 8.62 -1.75
CA PRO A 3 -7.81 8.13 -2.43
C PRO A 3 -7.76 8.17 -3.96
N HIS A 4 -7.19 9.23 -4.56
CA HIS A 4 -7.07 9.32 -6.02
C HIS A 4 -6.20 8.21 -6.62
N LEU A 5 -5.19 7.74 -5.88
CA LEU A 5 -4.28 6.70 -6.35
C LEU A 5 -5.00 5.34 -6.41
N VAL A 6 -6.00 5.11 -5.55
CA VAL A 6 -6.79 3.87 -5.56
C VAL A 6 -7.55 3.72 -6.87
N GLU A 7 -8.21 4.78 -7.34
CA GLU A 7 -8.99 4.72 -8.58
C GLU A 7 -8.09 4.57 -9.80
N ILE A 8 -6.97 5.30 -9.87
CA ILE A 8 -5.99 5.17 -10.96
C ILE A 8 -5.47 3.73 -11.07
N LEU A 9 -5.12 3.10 -9.94
CA LEU A 9 -4.58 1.74 -9.94
C LEU A 9 -5.62 0.70 -10.38
N LYS A 10 -6.89 0.90 -10.02
CA LYS A 10 -8.00 0.02 -10.44
C LYS A 10 -8.31 0.17 -11.94
N GLU A 11 -8.15 1.37 -12.49
CA GLU A 11 -8.31 1.60 -13.94
C GLU A 11 -7.14 1.01 -14.73
N GLN A 12 -5.93 1.07 -14.18
CA GLN A 12 -4.71 0.66 -14.85
C GLN A 12 -4.47 -0.85 -14.84
N TYR A 13 -4.89 -1.56 -13.79
CA TYR A 13 -4.57 -2.97 -13.58
C TYR A 13 -5.80 -3.81 -13.22
N GLN A 14 -6.02 -4.90 -13.94
CA GLN A 14 -7.07 -5.87 -13.65
C GLN A 14 -6.82 -6.62 -12.33
N GLY A 15 -5.57 -6.78 -11.95
CA GLY A 15 -5.14 -7.39 -10.70
C GLY A 15 -5.37 -6.54 -9.45
N VAL A 16 -5.82 -5.29 -9.59
CA VAL A 16 -6.09 -4.39 -8.47
C VAL A 16 -7.59 -4.36 -8.14
N GLY A 17 -7.91 -4.71 -6.90
CA GLY A 17 -9.29 -4.76 -6.42
C GLY A 17 -9.43 -4.32 -4.97
N HIS A 18 -10.50 -4.80 -4.32
CA HIS A 18 -10.79 -4.52 -2.91
C HIS A 18 -11.00 -5.81 -2.12
N ARG A 19 -10.63 -5.80 -0.84
CA ARG A 19 -10.89 -6.88 0.12
C ARG A 19 -11.90 -6.42 1.17
N SER A 20 -12.89 -7.26 1.45
CA SER A 20 -13.89 -7.01 2.48
C SER A 20 -13.23 -6.69 3.84
N HIS A 21 -13.92 -5.88 4.65
CA HIS A 21 -13.50 -5.37 5.97
C HIS A 21 -12.48 -4.22 5.99
N LEU A 22 -11.92 -3.77 4.86
CA LEU A 22 -11.01 -2.62 4.81
C LEU A 22 -11.67 -1.38 4.20
N ASP A 23 -11.24 -0.17 4.60
CA ASP A 23 -11.75 1.08 4.03
C ASP A 23 -11.34 1.21 2.56
N ARG A 24 -12.35 1.13 1.67
CA ARG A 24 -12.21 1.17 0.21
C ARG A 24 -11.48 2.40 -0.32
N ARG A 25 -11.48 3.50 0.44
CA ARG A 25 -10.83 4.76 0.02
C ARG A 25 -9.31 4.73 0.17
N PHE A 26 -8.79 3.84 1.02
CA PHE A 26 -7.39 3.85 1.42
C PHE A 26 -6.68 2.51 1.24
N TRP A 27 -7.43 1.45 0.90
CA TRP A 27 -6.93 0.09 0.77
C TRP A 27 -7.24 -0.50 -0.61
N ILE A 28 -6.25 -1.18 -1.16
CA ILE A 28 -6.37 -2.02 -2.36
C ILE A 28 -5.96 -3.45 -2.03
N CYS A 29 -6.43 -4.40 -2.82
CA CYS A 29 -5.88 -5.74 -2.91
C CYS A 29 -5.13 -5.86 -4.23
N VAL A 30 -3.95 -6.49 -4.22
CA VAL A 30 -3.16 -6.76 -5.43
C VAL A 30 -3.04 -8.27 -5.58
N THR A 31 -3.41 -8.80 -6.74
CA THR A 31 -3.17 -10.19 -7.11
C THR A 31 -1.75 -10.33 -7.65
N LEU A 32 -0.91 -11.18 -7.04
CA LEU A 32 0.53 -11.23 -7.38
C LEU A 32 0.82 -11.83 -8.76
N ASP A 33 0.02 -12.80 -9.21
CA ASP A 33 0.18 -13.46 -10.51
C ASP A 33 -0.70 -12.79 -11.60
N SER A 34 -0.80 -11.46 -11.58
CA SER A 34 -1.67 -10.68 -12.47
C SER A 34 -0.88 -9.75 -13.40
N ASP A 35 -1.56 -8.75 -13.97
CA ASP A 35 -1.00 -7.73 -14.85
C ASP A 35 -0.25 -6.61 -14.12
N VAL A 36 -0.10 -6.69 -12.78
CA VAL A 36 0.69 -5.73 -11.99
C VAL A 36 2.17 -6.13 -11.99
N PRO A 37 3.08 -5.32 -12.55
CA PRO A 37 4.51 -5.67 -12.59
C PRO A 37 5.13 -5.77 -11.18
N PRO A 38 6.12 -6.65 -10.96
CA PRO A 38 6.79 -6.80 -9.67
C PRO A 38 7.35 -5.47 -9.10
N GLN A 39 7.94 -4.63 -9.95
CA GLN A 39 8.49 -3.34 -9.54
C GLN A 39 7.39 -2.38 -9.06
N GLU A 40 6.19 -2.47 -9.65
CA GLU A 40 5.05 -1.68 -9.21
C GLU A 40 4.53 -2.18 -7.86
N ILE A 41 4.50 -3.51 -7.65
CA ILE A 41 4.16 -4.11 -6.36
C ILE A 41 5.12 -3.61 -5.27
N GLU A 42 6.43 -3.66 -5.53
CA GLU A 42 7.46 -3.15 -4.60
C GLU A 42 7.25 -1.67 -4.28
N ARG A 43 6.97 -0.84 -5.29
CA ARG A 43 6.67 0.59 -5.12
C ARG A 43 5.44 0.82 -4.24
N LEU A 44 4.37 0.05 -4.45
CA LEU A 44 3.14 0.13 -3.69
C LEU A 44 3.35 -0.31 -2.23
N VAL A 45 4.11 -1.38 -2.01
CA VAL A 45 4.48 -1.86 -0.68
C VAL A 45 5.31 -0.81 0.07
N GLY A 46 6.35 -0.25 -0.57
CA GLY A 46 7.18 0.80 0.01
C GLY A 46 6.37 2.04 0.38
N GLY A 47 5.52 2.53 -0.52
CA GLY A 47 4.65 3.68 -0.25
C GLY A 47 3.61 3.41 0.86
N SER A 48 3.13 2.17 0.99
CA SER A 48 2.24 1.77 2.08
C SER A 48 2.97 1.80 3.43
N TYR A 49 4.20 1.24 3.46
CA TYR A 49 5.06 1.26 4.64
C TYR A 49 5.36 2.69 5.10
N ASP A 50 5.79 3.57 4.19
CA ASP A 50 6.11 4.96 4.50
C ASP A 50 4.92 5.71 5.09
N LEU A 51 3.71 5.47 4.58
CA LEU A 51 2.50 6.09 5.08
C LEU A 51 2.17 5.64 6.51
N VAL A 52 2.31 4.34 6.80
CA VAL A 52 2.13 3.82 8.17
C VAL A 52 3.20 4.38 9.09
N ARG A 53 4.48 4.31 8.68
CA ARG A 53 5.62 4.84 9.43
C ARG A 53 5.42 6.32 9.75
N ALA A 54 4.93 7.12 8.81
CA ALA A 54 4.68 8.55 9.02
C ALA A 54 3.73 8.82 10.20
N GLY A 55 2.69 7.99 10.36
CA GLY A 55 1.69 8.09 11.44
C GLY A 55 2.15 7.58 12.81
N LEU A 56 3.32 6.93 12.91
CA LEU A 56 3.85 6.43 14.17
C LEU A 56 4.36 7.56 15.08
N THR A 57 4.24 7.34 16.40
CA THR A 57 4.86 8.21 17.41
C THR A 57 6.39 8.18 17.31
N ARG A 58 7.07 9.18 17.88
CA ARG A 58 8.54 9.21 17.95
C ARG A 58 9.12 7.97 18.62
N LYS A 59 8.47 7.47 19.69
CA LYS A 59 8.88 6.26 20.39
C LYS A 59 8.79 5.03 19.48
N GLN A 60 7.65 4.82 18.83
CA GLN A 60 7.45 3.71 17.89
C GLN A 60 8.42 3.75 16.70
N LYS A 61 8.73 4.94 16.18
CA LYS A 61 9.74 5.11 15.12
C LYS A 61 11.13 4.69 15.59
N ALA A 62 11.54 5.11 16.80
CA ALA A 62 12.83 4.72 17.36
C ALA A 62 12.93 3.21 17.63
N GLU A 63 11.84 2.58 18.11
CA GLU A 63 11.77 1.13 18.27
C GLU A 63 11.89 0.40 16.92
N LEU A 64 11.25 0.92 15.87
CA LEU A 64 11.33 0.36 14.52
C LEU A 64 12.72 0.51 13.89
N ASP A 65 13.36 1.67 14.04
CA ASP A 65 14.70 1.95 13.52
C ASP A 65 15.79 1.13 14.26
N ALA A 66 15.50 0.61 15.46
CA ALA A 66 16.39 -0.30 16.19
C ALA A 66 16.30 -1.77 15.72
N LEU A 67 15.31 -2.12 14.89
CA LEU A 67 15.11 -3.47 14.33
C LEU A 67 15.72 -3.65 12.93
N SER A 68 16.11 -2.55 12.28
CA SER A 68 16.74 -2.51 10.95
C SER A 68 18.25 -2.55 11.02
#